data_AF-A0A379K6Q1-F1
#
_entry.id   AF-A0A379K6Q1-F1
#
_cell.length_a   1.000
_cell.length_b   1.000
_cell.length_c   1.000
_cell.angle_alpha   90.00
_cell.angle_beta   90.00
_cell.angle_gamma   90.00
#
_symmetry.space_group_name_H-M   'P 1'
#
loop_
_entity.id
_entity.type
_entity.pdbx_description
1 polymer ?
#
loop_
_entity_poly.entity_id
_entity_poly.type
_entity_poly.pdbx_seq_one_letter_code
_entity_poly.pdbx_strand_id
1 'polypeptide(L)' 'MTKACWLVILPGRSPFPMVGGVMGRDEALAAARAIWPNAEVR' A
#
# COMPACT_ATOMS: atom_id res chain seq x y z
N MET A 1 -10.91 -15.09 6.87
CA MET A 1 -10.76 -13.63 6.81
C MET A 1 -9.56 -13.33 5.91
N THR A 2 -9.80 -12.99 4.66
CA THR A 2 -8.78 -12.80 3.63
C THR A 2 -8.02 -11.50 3.92
N LYS A 3 -6.75 -11.59 4.32
CA LYS A 3 -5.88 -10.42 4.46
C LYS A 3 -5.68 -9.85 3.05
N ALA A 4 -6.13 -8.62 2.82
CA ALA A 4 -5.77 -7.88 1.62
C ALA A 4 -4.29 -7.48 1.76
N CYS A 5 -3.39 -8.27 1.16
CA CYS A 5 -1.96 -7.99 1.17
C CYS A 5 -1.65 -7.00 0.04
N TRP A 6 -1.81 -5.71 0.30
CA TRP A 6 -1.42 -4.65 -0.61
C TRP A 6 0.11 -4.55 -0.70
N LEU A 7 0.66 -4.43 -1.90
CA LEU A 7 2.08 -4.13 -2.11
C LEU A 7 2.26 -2.64 -2.39
N VAL A 8 3.10 -1.98 -1.59
CA VAL A 8 3.53 -0.60 -1.82
C VAL A 8 4.60 -0.58 -2.89
N ILE A 9 4.42 0.30 -3.88
CA ILE A 9 5.38 0.53 -4.97
C ILE A 9 5.89 1.96 -4.85
N LEU A 10 7.22 2.11 -4.87
CA LEU A 10 7.91 3.41 -4.80
C LEU A 10 8.95 3.51 -5.92
N PRO A 11 9.21 4.72 -6.46
CA PRO A 11 10.31 4.93 -7.38
C PRO A 11 11.66 4.53 -6.75
N GLY A 12 12.41 3.65 -7.42
CA GLY A 12 13.74 3.23 -6.99
C GLY A 12 13.79 2.26 -5.81
N ARG A 13 12.67 1.66 -5.40
CA ARG A 13 12.64 0.58 -4.40
C ARG A 13 11.85 -0.63 -4.88
N SER A 14 12.28 -1.82 -4.46
CA SER A 14 11.52 -3.05 -4.67
C SER A 14 10.17 -2.97 -3.95
N PRO A 15 9.08 -3.46 -4.55
CA PRO A 15 7.77 -3.49 -3.90
C PRO A 15 7.81 -4.26 -2.58
N PHE A 16 7.05 -3.80 -1.58
CA PHE A 16 7.01 -4.43 -0.26
C PHE A 16 5.58 -4.48 0.31
N PRO A 17 5.26 -5.46 1.16
CA PRO A 17 3.92 -5.62 1.69
C PRO A 17 3.57 -4.51 2.68
N MET A 18 2.37 -3.96 2.52
CA MET A 18 1.70 -3.15 3.51
C MET A 18 1.05 -4.07 4.54
N VAL A 19 1.44 -3.91 5.80
CA VAL A 19 0.78 -4.61 6.91
C VAL A 19 -0.34 -3.71 7.40
N GLY A 20 -1.59 -4.16 7.24
CA GLY A 20 -2.76 -3.37 7.61
C GLY A 20 -4.02 -4.21 7.79
N GLY A 21 -5.09 -3.56 8.26
CA GLY A 21 -6.43 -4.14 8.30
C GLY A 21 -7.00 -4.40 6.90
N VAL A 22 -8.15 -5.07 6.84
CA VAL A 22 -8.89 -5.23 5.58
C VAL A 22 -9.37 -3.84 5.15
N MET A 23 -8.77 -3.30 4.09
CA MET A 23 -9.08 -1.97 3.56
C MET A 23 -9.18 -2.03 2.04
N GLY A 24 -9.98 -1.12 1.48
CA GLY A 24 -10.12 -0.96 0.04
C GLY A 24 -8.85 -0.42 -0.62
N ARG A 25 -8.79 -0.48 -1.95
CA ARG A 25 -7.64 0.03 -2.72
C ARG A 25 -7.37 1.51 -2.43
N ASP A 26 -8.40 2.33 -2.39
CA ASP A 26 -8.26 3.78 -2.20
C ASP A 26 -7.82 4.13 -0.78
N GLU A 27 -8.32 3.40 0.22
CA GLU A 27 -7.87 3.51 1.61
C GLU A 27 -6.39 3.10 1.75
N ALA A 28 -6.00 1.99 1.09
CA ALA A 28 -4.60 1.55 1.06
C ALA A 28 -3.70 2.58 0.36
N LEU A 29 -4.15 3.15 -0.76
CA LEU A 29 -3.40 4.17 -1.48
C LEU A 29 -3.24 5.45 -0.64
N ALA A 30 -4.31 5.90 0.00
CA ALA A 30 -4.27 7.04 0.91
C ALA A 30 -3.31 6.80 2.09
N ALA A 31 -3.37 5.61 2.70
CA ALA A 31 -2.47 5.22 3.79
C ALA A 31 -1.01 5.17 3.33
N ALA A 32 -0.73 4.61 2.16
CA ALA A 32 0.61 4.59 1.58
C ALA A 32 1.13 6.02 1.32
N ARG A 33 0.29 6.87 0.72
CA ARG A 33 0.66 8.26 0.36
C ARG A 33 0.82 9.19 1.55
N ALA A 34 0.20 8.88 2.69
CA ALA A 34 0.44 9.59 3.95
C ALA A 34 1.88 9.42 4.46
N ILE A 35 2.55 8.30 4.14
CA ILE A 35 3.95 8.03 4.52
C ILE A 35 4.90 8.35 3.37
N TRP A 36 4.53 7.98 2.14
CA TRP A 36 5.32 8.14 0.93
C TRP A 36 4.48 8.81 -0.17
N PRO A 37 4.60 10.12 -0.39
CA PRO A 37 3.71 10.88 -1.27
C PRO A 37 3.57 10.34 -2.71
N ASN A 38 4.59 9.65 -3.21
CA ASN A 38 4.64 9.09 -4.56
C ASN A 38 4.34 7.57 -4.61
N ALA A 39 3.69 7.03 -3.57
CA ALA A 39 3.35 5.62 -3.52
C ALA A 39 2.18 5.24 -4.42
N GLU A 40 2.26 4.02 -4.93
CA GLU A 40 1.17 3.26 -5.55
C GLU A 40 0.92 1.96 -4.77
N VAL A 41 -0.25 1.36 -4.95
CA VAL A 41 -0.62 0.06 -4.34
C VAL A 41 -1.11 -0.94 -5.40
N ARG A 42 -0.73 -2.21 -5.22
CA ARG A 42 -1.17 -3.37 -6.03
C ARG A 42 -1.68 -4.51 -5.16
#